data_AF-A0A951ML87-F1
#
_entry.id   AF-A0A951ML87-F1
#
_cell.length_a   1.000
_cell.length_b   1.000
_cell.length_c   1.000
_cell.angle_alpha   90.00
_cell.angle_beta   90.00
_cell.angle_gamma   90.00
#
_symmetry.space_group_name_H-M   'P 1'
#
loop_
_entity.id
_entity.type
_entity.pdbx_description
1 polymer ?
#
loop_
_entity_poly.entity_id
_entity_poly.type
_entity_poly.pdbx_seq_one_letter_code
_entity_poly.pdbx_strand_id
1 'polypeptide(L)'
;MTERRRDPLTSEWRMFASHRQDRTFLPPDEYCPLCPTRPGGIPTEIPLPRFDVVVFENRFPSLVREPPPPEVVGSGLYSVAPSMGANEVVVYSDDHTLALADMDIGHVARLVEVWADRYAELGGRDEVAYVFIFENRGVAVGVTLHHPHGQIYAYPEIPPRPRLELETAAAHLARYGTCVLCDVVGRERAEGVRVVAHNASFLAFVPFAARFPYEVHIVVQRHAASLLDLTDPERLALAELLQAVAAGYDRLFGFPLPYVMSMHQAPTDDGQHQAISHLHLELTPLHRSADRLKYLAGSELGAGAFINDTSPEAIAVRLRAAVAGAAPG
;
A
#
# COMPACT_ATOMS: atom_id res chain seq x y z
N MET A 1 -23.87 9.31 7.64
CA MET A 1 -22.79 10.25 7.32
C MET A 1 -21.76 9.64 6.37
N THR A 2 -21.52 10.32 5.25
CA THR A 2 -20.44 10.08 4.27
C THR A 2 -19.96 11.44 3.76
N GLU A 3 -19.02 12.06 4.46
CA GLU A 3 -18.53 13.41 4.16
C GLU A 3 -17.06 13.57 4.53
N ARG A 4 -16.42 14.63 4.04
CA ARG A 4 -15.07 15.03 4.44
C ARG A 4 -15.11 16.35 5.17
N ARG A 5 -14.25 16.49 6.19
CA ARG A 5 -14.06 17.75 6.92
C ARG A 5 -12.57 18.09 6.95
N ARG A 6 -12.24 19.35 6.71
CA ARG A 6 -10.86 19.83 6.71
C ARG A 6 -10.47 20.28 8.11
N ASP A 7 -9.35 19.77 8.62
CA ASP A 7 -8.77 20.24 9.87
C ASP A 7 -8.19 21.66 9.67
N PRO A 8 -8.65 22.68 10.42
CA PRO A 8 -8.13 24.03 10.29
C PRO A 8 -6.66 24.18 10.72
N LEU A 9 -6.10 23.23 11.49
CA LEU A 9 -4.73 23.28 11.98
C LEU A 9 -3.72 22.71 10.99
N THR A 10 -4.07 21.61 10.32
CA THR A 10 -3.16 20.89 9.42
C THR A 10 -3.53 21.05 7.94
N SER A 11 -4.70 21.66 7.66
CA SER A 11 -5.29 21.71 6.33
C SER A 11 -5.62 20.33 5.71
N GLU A 12 -5.56 19.25 6.49
CA GLU A 12 -5.83 17.89 6.01
C GLU A 12 -7.32 17.59 6.01
N TRP A 13 -7.78 16.91 4.97
CA TRP A 13 -9.14 16.37 4.95
C TRP A 13 -9.21 15.02 5.64
N ARG A 14 -10.27 14.85 6.43
CA ARG A 14 -10.60 13.61 7.12
C ARG A 14 -11.95 13.12 6.64
N MET A 15 -12.03 11.83 6.31
CA MET A 15 -13.26 11.17 5.89
C MET A 15 -14.07 10.71 7.11
N PHE A 16 -15.35 11.04 7.13
CA PHE A 16 -16.31 10.61 8.14
C PHE A 16 -17.35 9.71 7.47
N ALA A 17 -17.30 8.42 7.80
CA ALA A 17 -18.18 7.39 7.25
C ALA A 17 -18.75 6.54 8.39
N SER A 18 -19.87 6.99 8.97
CA SER A 18 -20.40 6.46 10.25
C SER A 18 -20.85 5.00 10.16
N HIS A 19 -21.35 4.58 8.99
CA HIS A 19 -21.80 3.21 8.70
C HIS A 19 -20.68 2.16 8.78
N ARG A 20 -19.40 2.57 8.83
CA ARG A 20 -18.27 1.65 8.93
C ARG A 20 -18.14 0.97 10.29
N GLN A 21 -18.89 1.42 11.31
CA GLN A 21 -18.96 0.73 12.61
C GLN A 21 -19.56 -0.68 12.49
N ASP A 22 -20.39 -0.91 11.46
CA ASP A 22 -21.07 -2.19 11.23
C ASP A 22 -20.26 -3.17 10.35
N ARG A 23 -18.97 -2.89 10.14
CA ARG A 23 -18.08 -3.73 9.34
C ARG A 23 -17.96 -5.13 9.93
N THR A 24 -17.96 -6.13 9.05
CA THR A 24 -17.66 -7.52 9.42
C THR A 24 -16.29 -7.60 10.09
N PHE A 25 -16.26 -8.14 11.31
CA PHE A 25 -15.06 -8.24 12.13
C PHE A 25 -14.75 -9.69 12.45
N LEU A 26 -13.69 -10.23 11.83
CA LEU A 26 -13.14 -11.57 12.04
C LEU A 26 -14.23 -12.66 12.12
N PRO A 27 -15.03 -12.83 11.04
CA PRO A 27 -15.99 -13.92 10.99
C PRO A 27 -15.24 -15.26 10.97
N PRO A 28 -15.87 -16.35 11.43
CA PRO A 28 -15.33 -17.69 11.19
C PRO A 28 -15.11 -17.93 9.69
N ASP A 29 -14.13 -18.74 9.32
CA ASP A 29 -13.71 -18.95 7.93
C ASP A 29 -14.88 -19.37 7.00
N GLU A 30 -15.82 -20.16 7.52
CA GLU A 30 -17.03 -20.60 6.81
C GLU A 30 -17.96 -19.44 6.40
N TYR A 31 -17.88 -18.32 7.10
CA TYR A 31 -18.64 -17.09 6.85
C TYR A 31 -17.78 -15.96 6.28
N CYS A 32 -16.59 -16.29 5.75
CA CYS A 32 -15.74 -15.30 5.12
C CYS A 32 -16.42 -14.70 3.87
N PRO A 33 -16.68 -13.37 3.83
CA PRO A 33 -17.35 -12.74 2.69
C PRO A 33 -16.49 -12.73 1.42
N LEU A 34 -15.18 -12.95 1.53
CA LEU A 34 -14.22 -12.94 0.44
C LEU A 34 -13.97 -14.34 -0.16
N CYS A 35 -14.52 -15.40 0.44
CA CYS A 35 -14.47 -16.74 -0.15
C CYS A 35 -15.37 -16.82 -1.40
N PRO A 36 -15.09 -17.75 -2.34
CA PRO A 36 -15.98 -18.00 -3.47
C PRO A 36 -17.33 -18.56 -3.01
N THR A 37 -18.42 -18.13 -3.65
CA THR A 37 -19.74 -18.76 -3.47
C THR A 37 -19.77 -20.12 -4.16
N ARG A 38 -19.56 -21.20 -3.39
CA ARG A 38 -19.60 -22.58 -3.91
C ARG A 38 -21.05 -23.03 -4.22
N PRO A 39 -21.27 -23.89 -5.23
CA PRO A 39 -22.59 -24.45 -5.50
C PRO A 39 -23.21 -25.13 -4.27
N GLY A 40 -24.39 -24.68 -3.86
CA GLY A 40 -25.07 -25.17 -2.65
C GLY A 40 -24.50 -24.67 -1.32
N GLY A 41 -23.49 -23.79 -1.35
CA GLY A 41 -22.89 -23.15 -0.18
C GLY A 41 -23.59 -21.84 0.22
N ILE A 42 -23.07 -21.22 1.27
CA ILE A 42 -23.52 -19.92 1.76
C ILE A 42 -23.11 -18.83 0.75
N PRO A 43 -24.02 -17.95 0.31
CA PRO A 43 -23.67 -16.82 -0.55
C PRO A 43 -22.66 -15.89 0.13
N THR A 44 -21.62 -15.50 -0.61
CA THR A 44 -20.59 -14.54 -0.19
C THR A 44 -20.69 -13.24 -0.99
N GLU A 45 -19.78 -12.29 -0.79
CA GLU A 45 -19.72 -11.07 -1.63
C GLU A 45 -19.19 -11.37 -3.05
N ILE A 46 -18.62 -12.57 -3.27
CA ILE A 46 -18.11 -13.02 -4.55
C ILE A 46 -19.02 -14.13 -5.09
N PRO A 47 -19.99 -13.81 -5.98
CA PRO A 47 -20.93 -14.78 -6.54
C PRO A 47 -20.30 -15.65 -7.64
N LEU A 48 -19.01 -15.97 -7.51
CA LEU A 48 -18.25 -16.82 -8.41
C LEU A 48 -17.77 -18.06 -7.65
N PRO A 49 -17.88 -19.26 -8.24
CA PRO A 49 -17.44 -20.49 -7.57
C PRO A 49 -15.91 -20.67 -7.59
N ARG A 50 -15.21 -19.94 -8.47
CA ARG A 50 -13.77 -19.93 -8.70
C ARG A 50 -13.36 -18.58 -9.28
N PHE A 51 -12.18 -18.10 -8.91
CA PHE A 51 -11.57 -16.92 -9.50
C PHE A 51 -10.06 -16.91 -9.24
N ASP A 52 -9.32 -16.14 -10.04
CA ASP A 52 -7.91 -15.87 -9.78
C ASP A 52 -7.78 -14.65 -8.87
N VAL A 53 -8.14 -13.46 -9.38
CA VAL A 53 -8.20 -12.20 -8.63
C VAL A 53 -9.57 -11.57 -8.89
N VAL A 54 -10.20 -11.02 -7.87
CA VAL A 54 -11.49 -10.33 -7.99
C VAL A 54 -11.41 -8.95 -7.36
N VAL A 55 -11.97 -7.96 -8.07
CA VAL A 55 -12.08 -6.58 -7.58
C VAL A 55 -13.54 -6.17 -7.54
N PHE A 56 -13.96 -5.55 -6.45
CA PHE A 56 -15.31 -5.01 -6.30
C PHE A 56 -15.33 -3.82 -5.34
N GLU A 57 -16.40 -3.03 -5.42
CA GLU A 57 -16.60 -1.90 -4.51
C GLU A 57 -16.77 -2.38 -3.07
N ASN A 58 -16.06 -1.74 -2.14
CA ASN A 58 -16.13 -2.07 -0.73
C ASN A 58 -17.56 -1.85 -0.21
N ARG A 59 -18.13 -2.86 0.46
CA ARG A 59 -19.46 -2.79 1.07
C ARG A 59 -19.66 -1.65 2.08
N PHE A 60 -18.58 -1.17 2.68
CA PHE A 60 -18.59 -0.08 3.67
C PHE A 60 -17.62 1.04 3.24
N PRO A 61 -17.89 1.73 2.11
CA PRO A 61 -16.94 2.64 1.48
C PRO A 61 -16.84 3.97 2.25
N SER A 62 -15.63 4.53 2.36
CA SER A 62 -15.46 5.89 2.90
C SER A 62 -15.58 6.98 1.84
N LEU A 63 -15.39 6.61 0.57
CA LEU A 63 -15.51 7.44 -0.61
C LEU A 63 -16.45 6.74 -1.57
N VAL A 64 -17.39 7.48 -2.13
CA VAL A 64 -18.39 6.98 -3.09
C VAL A 64 -18.50 7.95 -4.26
N ARG A 65 -18.93 7.47 -5.42
CA ARG A 65 -19.02 8.30 -6.63
C ARG A 65 -19.97 9.49 -6.45
N GLU A 66 -21.17 9.20 -5.93
CA GLU A 66 -22.24 10.18 -5.72
C GLU A 66 -22.64 10.21 -4.24
N PRO A 67 -21.85 10.87 -3.37
CA PRO A 67 -22.15 10.96 -1.95
C PRO A 67 -23.40 11.82 -1.71
N PRO A 68 -24.18 11.52 -0.66
CA PRO A 68 -25.23 12.44 -0.23
C PRO A 68 -24.62 13.81 0.15
N PRO A 69 -25.43 14.88 0.14
CA PRO A 69 -25.00 16.17 0.67
C PRO A 69 -24.46 16.02 2.11
N PRO A 70 -23.42 16.78 2.49
CA PRO A 70 -22.92 16.78 3.86
C PRO A 70 -24.03 17.06 4.88
N GLU A 71 -23.98 16.37 6.02
CA GLU A 71 -24.98 16.51 7.09
C GLU A 71 -24.76 17.78 7.91
N VAL A 72 -23.53 18.33 7.88
CA VAL A 72 -23.16 19.57 8.56
C VAL A 72 -22.88 20.68 7.57
N VAL A 73 -23.28 21.89 7.93
CA VAL A 73 -22.99 23.11 7.16
C VAL A 73 -21.61 23.63 7.56
N GLY A 74 -20.74 23.85 6.58
CA GLY A 74 -19.45 24.50 6.81
C GLY A 74 -19.57 25.93 7.33
N SER A 75 -18.47 26.50 7.79
CA SER A 75 -18.36 27.89 8.22
C SER A 75 -17.10 28.53 7.64
N GLY A 76 -16.84 29.80 7.96
CA GLY A 76 -15.56 30.44 7.58
C GLY A 76 -14.33 29.73 8.13
N LEU A 77 -14.47 29.00 9.26
CA LEU A 77 -13.37 28.22 9.87
C LEU A 77 -13.39 26.75 9.44
N TYR A 78 -14.57 26.16 9.25
CA TYR A 78 -14.72 24.72 9.01
C TYR A 78 -15.15 24.44 7.58
N SER A 79 -14.25 23.88 6.77
CA SER A 79 -14.58 23.41 5.44
C SER A 79 -15.15 21.98 5.50
N VAL A 80 -16.25 21.78 4.78
CA VAL A 80 -16.96 20.51 4.67
C VAL A 80 -17.19 20.25 3.19
N ALA A 81 -16.95 19.02 2.74
CA ALA A 81 -17.13 18.62 1.35
C ALA A 81 -17.73 17.22 1.27
N PRO A 82 -18.42 16.88 0.16
CA PRO A 82 -18.81 15.50 -0.08
C PRO A 82 -17.60 14.56 -0.19
N SER A 83 -17.78 13.30 0.25
CA SER A 83 -16.73 12.27 0.20
C SER A 83 -16.76 11.54 -1.14
N MET A 84 -16.43 12.26 -2.21
CA MET A 84 -16.38 11.72 -3.58
C MET A 84 -15.16 10.82 -3.78
N GLY A 85 -15.27 9.76 -4.57
CA GLY A 85 -14.17 8.87 -4.94
C GLY A 85 -14.62 7.41 -5.01
N ALA A 86 -13.71 6.47 -4.70
CA ALA A 86 -14.04 5.05 -4.62
C ALA A 86 -13.19 4.31 -3.59
N ASN A 87 -13.75 3.24 -3.03
CA ASN A 87 -13.02 2.25 -2.24
C ASN A 87 -13.27 0.87 -2.87
N GLU A 88 -12.22 0.22 -3.36
CA GLU A 88 -12.31 -1.15 -3.87
C GLU A 88 -11.57 -2.13 -2.96
N VAL A 89 -12.06 -3.37 -2.92
CA VAL A 89 -11.38 -4.53 -2.33
C VAL A 89 -10.82 -5.35 -3.47
N VAL A 90 -9.55 -5.76 -3.36
CA VAL A 90 -8.86 -6.63 -4.31
C VAL A 90 -8.58 -7.95 -3.61
N VAL A 91 -9.33 -8.99 -3.94
CA VAL A 91 -9.16 -10.32 -3.35
C VAL A 91 -8.18 -11.10 -4.19
N TYR A 92 -7.09 -11.55 -3.56
CA TYR A 92 -5.93 -12.05 -4.30
C TYR A 92 -6.11 -13.46 -4.83
N SER A 93 -6.87 -14.33 -4.16
CA SER A 93 -7.04 -15.73 -4.56
C SER A 93 -8.41 -16.27 -4.14
N ASP A 94 -8.90 -17.35 -4.74
CA ASP A 94 -10.05 -18.09 -4.22
C ASP A 94 -9.70 -19.04 -3.05
N ASP A 95 -8.40 -19.21 -2.77
CA ASP A 95 -7.87 -19.90 -1.60
C ASP A 95 -7.75 -18.95 -0.40
N HIS A 96 -8.52 -19.23 0.65
CA HIS A 96 -8.56 -18.46 1.88
C HIS A 96 -7.20 -18.32 2.59
N THR A 97 -6.30 -19.28 2.39
CA THR A 97 -5.05 -19.40 3.14
C THR A 97 -3.81 -19.04 2.33
N LEU A 98 -3.95 -18.80 1.02
CA LEU A 98 -2.83 -18.54 0.13
C LEU A 98 -2.34 -17.10 0.27
N ALA A 99 -1.31 -16.88 1.09
CA ALA A 99 -0.72 -15.56 1.25
C ALA A 99 0.12 -15.15 0.03
N LEU A 100 0.33 -13.84 -0.15
CA LEU A 100 1.17 -13.28 -1.23
C LEU A 100 2.57 -13.91 -1.27
N ALA A 101 3.13 -14.23 -0.11
CA ALA A 101 4.43 -14.89 0.03
C ALA A 101 4.49 -16.31 -0.59
N ASP A 102 3.35 -16.99 -0.71
CA ASP A 102 3.22 -18.39 -1.11
C ASP A 102 2.60 -18.57 -2.51
N MET A 103 2.06 -17.49 -3.09
CA MET A 103 1.48 -17.49 -4.44
C MET A 103 2.53 -17.79 -5.51
N ASP A 104 2.16 -18.48 -6.59
CA ASP A 104 3.07 -18.61 -7.72
C ASP A 104 3.34 -17.25 -8.39
N ILE A 105 4.51 -17.10 -9.01
CA ILE A 105 4.94 -15.84 -9.61
C ILE A 105 3.99 -15.36 -10.70
N GLY A 106 3.41 -16.28 -11.49
CA GLY A 106 2.44 -15.93 -12.53
C GLY A 106 1.16 -15.33 -11.95
N HIS A 107 0.74 -15.80 -10.77
CA HIS A 107 -0.39 -15.26 -10.04
C HIS A 107 -0.09 -13.89 -9.42
N VAL A 108 1.08 -13.67 -8.82
CA VAL A 108 1.49 -12.34 -8.34
C VAL A 108 1.63 -11.35 -9.50
N ALA A 109 2.15 -11.79 -10.65
CA ALA A 109 2.21 -10.97 -11.86
C ALA A 109 0.81 -10.55 -12.34
N ARG A 110 -0.16 -11.47 -12.35
CA ARG A 110 -1.57 -11.15 -12.65
C ARG A 110 -2.16 -10.15 -11.65
N LEU A 111 -1.81 -10.24 -10.36
CA LEU A 111 -2.21 -9.26 -9.37
C LEU A 111 -1.65 -7.86 -9.68
N VAL A 112 -0.38 -7.77 -10.11
CA VAL A 112 0.22 -6.50 -10.57
C VAL A 112 -0.50 -5.95 -11.81
N GLU A 113 -0.90 -6.80 -12.75
CA GLU A 113 -1.71 -6.38 -13.91
C GLU A 113 -3.08 -5.83 -13.47
N VAL A 114 -3.74 -6.49 -12.52
CA VAL A 114 -5.00 -5.99 -11.94
C VAL A 114 -4.80 -4.63 -11.27
N TRP A 115 -3.71 -4.42 -10.54
CA TRP A 115 -3.40 -3.10 -9.98
C TRP A 115 -3.21 -2.03 -11.05
N ALA A 116 -2.53 -2.35 -12.15
CA ALA A 116 -2.36 -1.43 -13.28
C ALA A 116 -3.71 -1.10 -13.96
N ASP A 117 -4.56 -2.11 -14.19
CA ASP A 117 -5.91 -1.94 -14.73
C ASP A 117 -6.76 -1.02 -13.84
N ARG A 118 -6.83 -1.33 -12.55
CA ARG A 118 -7.63 -0.52 -11.60
C ARG A 118 -7.10 0.89 -11.47
N TYR A 119 -5.78 1.08 -11.51
CA TYR A 119 -5.17 2.40 -11.49
C TYR A 119 -5.59 3.24 -12.71
N ALA A 120 -5.57 2.67 -13.92
CA ALA A 120 -6.02 3.34 -15.12
C ALA A 120 -7.53 3.65 -15.08
N GLU A 121 -8.36 2.67 -14.73
CA GLU A 121 -9.82 2.81 -14.70
C GLU A 121 -10.30 3.84 -13.67
N LEU A 122 -9.74 3.80 -12.46
CA LEU A 122 -10.10 4.75 -11.40
C LEU A 122 -9.51 6.13 -11.67
N GLY A 123 -8.29 6.19 -12.20
CA GLY A 123 -7.60 7.44 -12.53
C GLY A 123 -8.22 8.20 -13.70
N GLY A 124 -8.95 7.51 -14.59
CA GLY A 124 -9.69 8.13 -15.68
C GLY A 124 -11.01 8.79 -15.28
N ARG A 125 -11.34 8.84 -13.99
CA ARG A 125 -12.58 9.44 -13.48
C ARG A 125 -12.34 10.90 -13.07
N ASP A 126 -13.20 11.81 -13.55
CA ASP A 126 -13.08 13.25 -13.29
C ASP A 126 -13.04 13.62 -11.80
N GLU A 127 -13.69 12.83 -10.94
CA GLU A 127 -13.70 13.05 -9.49
C GLU A 127 -12.47 12.53 -8.74
N VAL A 128 -11.52 11.88 -9.42
CA VAL A 128 -10.35 11.22 -8.82
C VAL A 128 -9.07 11.98 -9.17
N ALA A 129 -8.35 12.42 -8.14
CA ALA A 129 -7.03 13.04 -8.28
C ALA A 129 -5.88 12.10 -7.93
N TYR A 130 -6.14 11.05 -7.15
CA TYR A 130 -5.09 10.14 -6.68
C TYR A 130 -5.62 8.73 -6.41
N VAL A 131 -4.96 7.71 -6.96
CA VAL A 131 -5.30 6.30 -6.73
C VAL A 131 -4.21 5.64 -5.88
N PHE A 132 -4.60 5.22 -4.68
CA PHE A 132 -3.70 4.61 -3.70
C PHE A 132 -4.02 3.13 -3.52
N ILE A 133 -3.04 2.29 -3.88
CA ILE A 133 -3.12 0.83 -3.77
C ILE A 133 -2.37 0.42 -2.52
N PHE A 134 -2.99 -0.39 -1.65
CA PHE A 134 -2.38 -0.81 -0.40
C PHE A 134 -2.87 -2.19 0.06
N GLU A 135 -2.08 -2.82 0.92
CA GLU A 135 -2.42 -4.05 1.62
C GLU A 135 -2.21 -3.85 3.11
N ASN A 136 -3.15 -4.33 3.92
CA ASN A 136 -2.90 -4.59 5.33
C ASN A 136 -2.86 -6.11 5.50
N ARG A 137 -1.76 -6.65 6.02
CA ARG A 137 -1.61 -8.08 6.28
C ARG A 137 -1.49 -8.34 7.78
N GLY A 138 -2.36 -9.18 8.32
CA GLY A 138 -2.33 -9.61 9.73
C GLY A 138 -3.04 -8.68 10.73
N VAL A 139 -3.49 -9.25 11.84
CA VAL A 139 -4.35 -8.56 12.83
C VAL A 139 -3.65 -7.36 13.49
N ALA A 140 -2.32 -7.42 13.64
CA ALA A 140 -1.53 -6.37 14.27
C ALA A 140 -1.63 -5.01 13.55
N VAL A 141 -1.94 -5.00 12.26
CA VAL A 141 -2.13 -3.78 11.45
C VAL A 141 -3.61 -3.49 11.14
N GLY A 142 -4.52 -4.06 11.92
CA GLY A 142 -5.96 -3.75 11.83
C GLY A 142 -6.73 -4.51 10.75
N VAL A 143 -6.21 -5.64 10.27
CA VAL A 143 -6.95 -6.52 9.36
C VAL A 143 -8.13 -7.16 10.08
N THR A 144 -9.31 -7.09 9.44
CA THR A 144 -10.56 -7.65 9.98
C THR A 144 -11.01 -8.93 9.26
N LEU A 145 -10.32 -9.35 8.20
CA LEU A 145 -10.60 -10.54 7.40
C LEU A 145 -9.29 -11.26 7.06
N HIS A 146 -9.15 -12.55 7.40
CA HIS A 146 -7.90 -13.29 7.20
C HIS A 146 -7.59 -13.63 5.74
N HIS A 147 -8.61 -13.70 4.90
CA HIS A 147 -8.49 -13.99 3.48
C HIS A 147 -7.56 -12.97 2.78
N PRO A 148 -6.63 -13.41 1.93
CA PRO A 148 -5.64 -12.54 1.28
C PRO A 148 -6.31 -11.46 0.41
N HIS A 149 -6.18 -10.19 0.80
CA HIS A 149 -6.75 -9.08 0.06
C HIS A 149 -6.00 -7.77 0.27
N GLY A 150 -6.02 -6.93 -0.75
CA GLY A 150 -5.64 -5.53 -0.72
C GLY A 150 -6.85 -4.62 -0.89
N GLN A 151 -6.59 -3.32 -0.94
CA GLN A 151 -7.59 -2.29 -1.15
C GLN A 151 -7.03 -1.21 -2.09
N ILE A 152 -7.94 -0.55 -2.81
CA ILE A 152 -7.62 0.60 -3.64
C ILE A 152 -8.55 1.74 -3.27
N TYR A 153 -7.98 2.85 -2.83
CA TYR A 153 -8.76 4.06 -2.54
C TYR A 153 -8.45 5.11 -3.61
N ALA A 154 -9.48 5.55 -4.31
CA ALA A 154 -9.43 6.62 -5.29
C ALA A 154 -9.93 7.91 -4.64
N TYR A 155 -9.02 8.84 -4.39
CA TYR A 155 -9.26 10.07 -3.64
C TYR A 155 -9.54 11.26 -4.57
N PRO A 156 -10.38 12.22 -4.14
CA PRO A 156 -10.66 13.44 -4.89
C PRO A 156 -9.57 14.51 -4.73
N GLU A 157 -8.52 14.20 -3.98
CA GLU A 157 -7.34 15.03 -3.78
C GLU A 157 -6.13 14.15 -3.44
N ILE A 158 -4.92 14.70 -3.60
CA ILE A 158 -3.70 14.00 -3.23
C ILE A 158 -3.63 13.88 -1.69
N PRO A 159 -3.56 12.66 -1.11
CA PRO A 159 -3.50 12.49 0.34
C PRO A 159 -2.24 13.12 0.96
N PRO A 160 -2.23 13.39 2.29
CA PRO A 160 -1.17 14.19 2.93
C PRO A 160 0.24 13.64 2.72
N ARG A 161 0.43 12.32 2.78
CA ARG A 161 1.75 11.69 2.65
C ARG A 161 2.29 11.75 1.21
N PRO A 162 1.58 11.27 0.17
CA PRO A 162 1.99 11.47 -1.23
C PRO A 162 2.18 12.94 -1.59
N ARG A 163 1.33 13.85 -1.09
CA ARG A 163 1.49 15.29 -1.33
C ARG A 163 2.83 15.82 -0.82
N LEU A 164 3.23 15.46 0.40
CA LEU A 164 4.51 15.86 0.96
C LEU A 164 5.71 15.29 0.17
N GLU A 165 5.60 14.06 -0.29
CA GLU A 165 6.62 13.42 -1.14
C GLU A 165 6.78 14.16 -2.47
N LEU A 166 5.67 14.52 -3.13
CA LEU A 166 5.67 15.28 -4.37
C LEU A 166 6.21 16.70 -4.18
N GLU A 167 5.84 17.40 -3.11
CA GLU A 167 6.39 18.72 -2.75
C GLU A 167 7.91 18.64 -2.56
N THR A 168 8.39 17.59 -1.87
CA THR A 168 9.83 17.35 -1.65
C THR A 168 10.55 17.02 -2.95
N ALA A 169 9.97 16.16 -3.79
CA ALA A 169 10.52 15.77 -5.08
C ALA A 169 10.60 16.96 -6.04
N ALA A 170 9.58 17.83 -6.06
CA ALA A 170 9.58 19.07 -6.84
C ALA A 170 10.70 20.02 -6.39
N ALA A 171 10.87 20.21 -5.08
CA ALA A 171 11.95 21.04 -4.54
C ALA A 171 13.33 20.47 -4.87
N HIS A 172 13.50 19.14 -4.80
CA HIS A 172 14.76 18.47 -5.18
C HIS A 172 15.05 18.63 -6.67
N LEU A 173 14.05 18.39 -7.53
CA LEU A 173 14.19 18.56 -8.99
C LEU A 173 14.56 20.00 -9.35
N ALA A 174 13.91 21.00 -8.74
CA ALA A 174 14.23 22.41 -8.97
C ALA A 174 15.65 22.77 -8.54
N ARG A 175 16.17 22.14 -7.47
CA ARG A 175 17.49 22.43 -6.91
C ARG A 175 18.63 21.70 -7.60
N TYR A 176 18.43 20.44 -7.96
CA TYR A 176 19.50 19.54 -8.43
C TYR A 176 19.34 19.12 -9.89
N GLY A 177 18.16 19.34 -10.50
CA GLY A 177 17.87 18.94 -11.87
C GLY A 177 17.65 17.44 -12.07
N THR A 178 17.57 16.68 -10.98
CA THR A 178 17.41 15.21 -10.98
C THR A 178 16.19 14.79 -10.14
N CYS A 179 15.69 13.58 -10.37
CA CYS A 179 14.66 12.99 -9.52
C CYS A 179 15.28 12.48 -8.21
N VAL A 180 14.69 12.85 -7.06
CA VAL A 180 15.21 12.46 -5.73
C VAL A 180 15.32 10.95 -5.57
N LEU A 181 14.34 10.18 -6.04
CA LEU A 181 14.34 8.73 -5.85
C LEU A 181 15.30 8.03 -6.82
N CYS A 182 15.52 8.57 -8.02
CA CYS A 182 16.62 8.13 -8.88
C CYS A 182 17.99 8.30 -8.20
N ASP A 183 18.22 9.43 -7.52
CA ASP A 183 19.47 9.69 -6.81
C ASP A 183 19.64 8.74 -5.62
N VAL A 184 18.56 8.48 -4.87
CA VAL A 184 18.55 7.49 -3.77
C VAL A 184 18.87 6.09 -4.29
N VAL A 185 18.19 5.63 -5.35
CA VAL A 185 18.45 4.31 -5.97
C VAL A 185 19.90 4.22 -6.43
N GLY A 186 20.42 5.25 -7.09
CA GLY A 186 21.81 5.31 -7.54
C GLY A 186 22.79 5.17 -6.36
N ARG A 187 22.51 5.84 -5.24
CA ARG A 187 23.31 5.78 -4.02
C ARG A 187 23.27 4.41 -3.37
N GLU A 188 22.08 3.85 -3.15
CA GLU A 188 21.89 2.55 -2.50
C GLU A 188 22.52 1.42 -3.32
N ARG A 189 22.46 1.50 -4.65
CA ARG A 189 23.13 0.55 -5.54
C ARG A 189 24.66 0.65 -5.47
N ALA A 190 25.20 1.86 -5.39
CA ALA A 190 26.65 2.05 -5.35
C ALA A 190 27.26 1.58 -4.00
N GLU A 191 26.56 1.83 -2.90
CA GLU A 191 27.01 1.45 -1.55
C GLU A 191 26.70 -0.01 -1.21
N GLY A 192 25.52 -0.51 -1.61
CA GLY A 192 25.07 -1.88 -1.35
C GLY A 192 24.81 -2.22 0.12
N VAL A 193 24.98 -1.26 1.04
CA VAL A 193 24.92 -1.49 2.49
C VAL A 193 23.50 -1.88 2.92
N ARG A 194 22.47 -1.14 2.46
CA ARG A 194 21.08 -1.38 2.87
C ARG A 194 20.24 -2.16 1.87
N VAL A 195 20.85 -2.60 0.77
CA VAL A 195 20.17 -3.44 -0.24
C VAL A 195 19.80 -4.79 0.36
N VAL A 196 18.55 -5.19 0.21
CA VAL A 196 18.00 -6.46 0.68
C VAL A 196 17.96 -7.47 -0.46
N ALA A 197 17.46 -7.05 -1.63
CA ALA A 197 17.42 -7.85 -2.86
C ALA A 197 17.26 -6.93 -4.07
N HIS A 198 17.56 -7.44 -5.28
CA HIS A 198 17.32 -6.70 -6.52
C HIS A 198 17.18 -7.67 -7.69
N ASN A 199 16.60 -7.20 -8.78
CA ASN A 199 16.63 -7.87 -10.07
C ASN A 199 17.04 -6.85 -11.16
N ALA A 200 16.71 -7.13 -12.42
CA ALA A 200 17.06 -6.25 -13.54
C ALA A 200 16.35 -4.89 -13.48
N SER A 201 15.15 -4.83 -12.88
CA SER A 201 14.26 -3.67 -12.99
C SER A 201 13.96 -3.00 -11.65
N PHE A 202 14.08 -3.72 -10.53
CA PHE A 202 13.75 -3.21 -9.20
C PHE A 202 14.87 -3.42 -8.18
N LEU A 203 14.91 -2.53 -7.20
CA LEU A 203 15.79 -2.57 -6.03
C LEU A 203 14.93 -2.58 -4.77
N ALA A 204 15.15 -3.56 -3.89
CA ALA A 204 14.58 -3.63 -2.55
C ALA A 204 15.64 -3.28 -1.52
N PHE A 205 15.39 -2.28 -0.68
CA PHE A 205 16.35 -1.83 0.34
C PHE A 205 15.65 -1.30 1.59
N VAL A 206 16.37 -1.33 2.72
CA VAL A 206 15.94 -0.63 3.93
C VAL A 206 16.28 0.86 3.75
N PRO A 207 15.31 1.79 3.79
CA PRO A 207 15.62 3.20 3.58
C PRO A 207 16.56 3.73 4.68
N PHE A 208 17.49 4.61 4.30
CA PHE A 208 18.42 5.27 5.23
C PHE A 208 17.69 5.94 6.42
N ALA A 209 16.50 6.49 6.15
CA ALA A 209 15.63 7.11 7.15
C ALA A 209 14.34 6.28 7.36
N ALA A 210 14.48 4.97 7.58
CA ALA A 210 13.37 4.09 7.94
C ALA A 210 12.59 4.63 9.14
N ARG A 211 11.27 4.48 9.12
CA ARG A 211 10.32 4.81 10.20
C ARG A 211 9.92 3.58 11.00
N PHE A 212 9.93 2.41 10.35
CA PHE A 212 9.54 1.14 10.93
C PHE A 212 10.73 0.17 11.03
N PRO A 213 10.73 -0.76 12.01
CA PRO A 213 11.91 -1.55 12.35
C PRO A 213 12.47 -2.39 11.20
N TYR A 214 11.60 -2.96 10.35
CA TYR A 214 11.99 -3.70 9.16
C TYR A 214 11.38 -3.10 7.90
N GLU A 215 11.32 -1.76 7.81
CA GLU A 215 10.83 -1.08 6.61
C GLU A 215 11.64 -1.47 5.37
N VAL A 216 10.97 -1.79 4.27
CA VAL A 216 11.59 -2.03 2.96
C VAL A 216 10.90 -1.20 1.92
N HIS A 217 11.69 -0.51 1.10
CA HIS A 217 11.23 0.15 -0.12
C HIS A 217 11.58 -0.73 -1.32
N ILE A 218 10.60 -0.99 -2.19
CA ILE A 218 10.80 -1.64 -3.48
C ILE A 218 10.60 -0.57 -4.56
N VAL A 219 11.67 -0.25 -5.29
CA VAL A 219 11.70 0.90 -6.21
C VAL A 219 12.11 0.44 -7.60
N VAL A 220 11.42 0.92 -8.63
CA VAL A 220 11.82 0.73 -10.04
C VAL A 220 13.13 1.48 -10.29
N GLN A 221 14.14 0.80 -10.86
CA GLN A 221 15.49 1.34 -10.96
C GLN A 221 15.61 2.46 -11.99
N ARG A 222 14.92 2.33 -13.13
CA ARG A 222 14.77 3.44 -14.07
C ARG A 222 13.68 4.38 -13.56
N HIS A 223 13.71 5.63 -14.01
CA HIS A 223 12.60 6.54 -13.74
C HIS A 223 11.32 6.05 -14.43
N ALA A 224 10.28 5.82 -13.63
CA ALA A 224 8.92 5.48 -14.04
C ALA A 224 7.98 6.04 -12.98
N ALA A 225 6.92 6.74 -13.38
CA ALA A 225 6.09 7.51 -12.47
C ALA A 225 4.95 6.65 -11.87
N SER A 226 4.51 5.62 -12.59
CA SER A 226 3.41 4.74 -12.19
C SER A 226 3.52 3.32 -12.76
N LEU A 227 2.61 2.43 -12.36
CA LEU A 227 2.47 1.08 -12.94
C LEU A 227 2.22 1.09 -14.47
N LEU A 228 1.62 2.16 -15.00
CA LEU A 228 1.33 2.28 -16.44
C LEU A 228 2.58 2.51 -17.27
N ASP A 229 3.64 3.03 -16.65
CA ASP A 229 4.92 3.22 -17.33
C ASP A 229 5.73 1.92 -17.42
N LEU A 230 5.35 0.87 -16.67
CA LEU A 230 6.07 -0.41 -16.66
C LEU A 230 5.71 -1.27 -17.88
N THR A 231 6.72 -1.94 -18.43
CA THR A 231 6.58 -3.00 -19.42
C THR A 231 6.20 -4.33 -18.77
N ASP A 232 5.66 -5.29 -19.54
CA ASP A 232 5.30 -6.62 -19.01
C ASP A 232 6.47 -7.33 -18.28
N PRO A 233 7.72 -7.32 -18.81
CA PRO A 233 8.86 -7.88 -18.07
C PRO A 233 9.14 -7.16 -16.74
N GLU A 234 8.88 -5.86 -16.66
CA GLU A 234 9.05 -5.10 -15.42
C GLU A 234 7.93 -5.39 -14.42
N ARG A 235 6.69 -5.60 -14.88
CA ARG A 235 5.58 -6.03 -14.01
C ARG A 235 5.85 -7.41 -13.41
N LEU A 236 6.38 -8.34 -14.22
CA LEU A 236 6.86 -9.63 -13.73
C LEU A 236 8.01 -9.47 -12.72
N ALA A 237 8.99 -8.61 -13.01
CA ALA A 237 10.10 -8.34 -12.10
C ALA A 237 9.64 -7.72 -10.78
N LEU A 238 8.60 -6.88 -10.78
CA LEU A 238 7.98 -6.37 -9.56
C LEU A 238 7.36 -7.50 -8.75
N ALA A 239 6.59 -8.39 -9.40
CA ALA A 239 5.96 -9.54 -8.77
C ALA A 239 6.97 -10.47 -8.09
N GLU A 240 8.06 -10.81 -8.79
CA GLU A 240 9.15 -11.63 -8.25
C GLU A 240 9.77 -11.02 -6.99
N LEU A 241 10.11 -9.72 -7.04
CA LEU A 241 10.79 -9.08 -5.92
C LEU A 241 9.85 -8.83 -4.73
N LEU A 242 8.58 -8.48 -4.99
CA LEU A 242 7.57 -8.30 -3.96
C LEU A 242 7.31 -9.62 -3.21
N GLN A 243 7.12 -10.71 -3.95
CA GLN A 243 6.92 -12.04 -3.36
C GLN A 243 8.16 -12.49 -2.56
N ALA A 244 9.36 -12.26 -3.09
CA ALA A 244 10.61 -12.60 -2.38
C ALA A 244 10.76 -11.83 -1.05
N VAL A 245 10.41 -10.54 -1.02
CA VAL A 245 10.42 -9.73 0.21
C VAL A 245 9.36 -10.21 1.20
N ALA A 246 8.13 -10.46 0.74
CA ALA A 246 7.06 -10.99 1.59
C ALA A 246 7.42 -12.34 2.21
N ALA A 247 7.98 -13.26 1.42
CA ALA A 247 8.45 -14.56 1.91
C ALA A 247 9.66 -14.42 2.85
N GLY A 248 10.53 -13.43 2.60
CA GLY A 248 11.64 -13.10 3.50
C GLY A 248 11.16 -12.61 4.87
N TYR A 249 10.09 -11.81 4.91
CA TYR A 249 9.46 -11.42 6.18
C TYR A 249 8.93 -12.61 6.96
N ASP A 250 8.29 -13.58 6.30
CA ASP A 250 7.76 -14.75 6.99
C ASP A 250 8.88 -15.62 7.58
N ARG A 251 9.98 -15.75 6.85
CA ARG A 251 11.19 -16.45 7.32
C ARG A 251 11.92 -15.73 8.45
N LEU A 252 11.86 -14.40 8.48
CA LEU A 252 12.59 -13.58 9.46
C LEU A 252 12.28 -13.98 10.91
N PHE A 253 11.02 -14.29 11.20
CA PHE A 253 10.58 -14.72 12.53
C PHE A 253 9.87 -16.08 12.56
N GLY A 254 9.73 -16.75 11.41
CA GLY A 254 9.12 -18.07 11.31
C GLY A 254 7.59 -18.07 11.40
N PHE A 255 6.94 -16.96 11.06
CA PHE A 255 5.48 -16.84 10.99
C PHE A 255 5.07 -15.76 9.96
N PRO A 256 3.82 -15.79 9.44
CA PRO A 256 3.30 -14.76 8.53
C PRO A 256 3.39 -13.35 9.11
N LEU A 257 4.38 -12.56 8.70
CA LEU A 257 4.69 -11.29 9.35
C LEU A 257 3.65 -10.23 8.98
N PRO A 258 3.01 -9.57 9.97
CA PRO A 258 2.12 -8.47 9.67
C PRO A 258 2.84 -7.23 9.16
N TYR A 259 2.32 -6.65 8.08
CA TYR A 259 2.83 -5.42 7.48
C TYR A 259 1.71 -4.59 6.85
N VAL A 260 1.98 -3.30 6.65
CA VAL A 260 1.23 -2.47 5.70
C VAL A 260 2.09 -2.27 4.46
N MET A 261 1.56 -2.59 3.28
CA MET A 261 2.15 -2.26 1.99
C MET A 261 1.43 -1.05 1.41
N SER A 262 2.19 -0.04 0.99
CA SER A 262 1.68 1.18 0.38
C SER A 262 2.33 1.39 -0.97
N MET A 263 1.54 1.61 -2.02
CA MET A 263 2.07 1.92 -3.35
C MET A 263 1.95 3.41 -3.63
N HIS A 264 3.10 4.03 -3.90
CA HIS A 264 3.25 5.44 -4.18
C HIS A 264 3.61 5.62 -5.66
N GLN A 265 2.75 6.35 -6.35
CA GLN A 265 2.86 6.61 -7.78
C GLN A 265 2.30 8.00 -8.11
N ALA A 266 2.42 8.40 -9.37
CA ALA A 266 1.92 9.68 -9.83
C ALA A 266 0.43 9.88 -9.50
N PRO A 267 0.01 11.11 -9.18
CA PRO A 267 -1.37 11.54 -9.31
C PRO A 267 -1.93 11.30 -10.72
N THR A 268 -3.24 11.18 -10.82
CA THR A 268 -3.96 10.95 -12.09
C THR A 268 -4.43 12.29 -12.65
N ASP A 269 -3.48 13.16 -12.97
CA ASP A 269 -3.74 14.57 -13.31
C ASP A 269 -3.13 15.03 -14.64
N ASP A 270 -3.31 14.18 -15.66
CA ASP A 270 -2.82 14.42 -17.03
C ASP A 270 -1.31 14.68 -17.11
N GLY A 271 -0.54 14.08 -16.18
CA GLY A 271 0.92 14.08 -16.19
C GLY A 271 1.56 15.32 -15.58
N GLN A 272 0.81 16.19 -14.89
CA GLN A 272 1.37 17.37 -14.22
C GLN A 272 2.47 17.00 -13.21
N HIS A 273 2.31 15.85 -12.54
CA HIS A 273 3.27 15.36 -11.56
C HIS A 273 4.20 14.26 -12.09
N GLN A 274 4.16 13.92 -13.39
CA GLN A 274 4.92 12.81 -13.95
C GLN A 274 6.43 12.94 -13.68
N ALA A 275 7.00 14.14 -13.87
CA ALA A 275 8.44 14.39 -13.73
C ALA A 275 8.96 14.36 -12.28
N ILE A 276 8.07 14.47 -11.30
CA ILE A 276 8.39 14.50 -9.87
C ILE A 276 7.88 13.27 -9.12
N SER A 277 7.25 12.33 -9.83
CA SER A 277 6.77 11.06 -9.29
C SER A 277 7.74 9.94 -9.66
N HIS A 278 7.89 8.97 -8.78
CA HIS A 278 8.68 7.77 -9.05
C HIS A 278 8.05 6.60 -8.32
N LEU A 279 7.57 5.60 -9.07
CA LEU A 279 6.88 4.44 -8.56
C LEU A 279 7.72 3.70 -7.51
N HIS A 280 7.15 3.52 -6.33
CA HIS A 280 7.73 2.70 -5.28
C HIS A 280 6.66 2.09 -4.38
N LEU A 281 7.01 0.97 -3.74
CA LEU A 281 6.22 0.34 -2.71
C LEU A 281 6.96 0.47 -1.37
N GLU A 282 6.25 0.83 -0.31
CA GLU A 282 6.75 0.80 1.06
C GLU A 282 6.10 -0.37 1.81
N LEU A 283 6.89 -1.29 2.36
CA LEU A 283 6.40 -2.34 3.26
C LEU A 283 6.84 -2.00 4.69
N THR A 284 5.87 -1.86 5.59
CA THR A 284 6.06 -1.32 6.95
C THR A 284 5.56 -2.32 8.01
N PRO A 285 6.36 -3.34 8.36
CA PRO A 285 6.02 -4.26 9.45
C PRO A 285 6.10 -3.57 10.81
N LEU A 286 5.16 -3.89 11.70
CA LEU A 286 5.12 -3.34 13.06
C LEU A 286 6.00 -4.12 14.04
N HIS A 287 6.40 -5.36 13.74
CA HIS A 287 7.23 -6.14 14.65
C HIS A 287 8.66 -5.59 14.70
N ARG A 288 9.22 -5.42 15.90
CA ARG A 288 10.65 -5.15 16.12
C ARG A 288 11.44 -6.42 16.48
N SER A 289 10.76 -7.38 17.07
CA SER A 289 11.21 -8.76 17.30
C SER A 289 10.02 -9.71 17.12
N ALA A 290 10.26 -11.02 17.18
CA ALA A 290 9.22 -12.04 17.03
C ALA A 290 8.05 -11.88 18.02
N ASP A 291 8.31 -11.30 19.20
CA ASP A 291 7.37 -11.18 20.32
C ASP A 291 6.93 -9.72 20.61
N ARG A 292 7.42 -8.72 19.86
CA ARG A 292 7.17 -7.30 20.20
C ARG A 292 6.80 -6.46 18.99
N LEU A 293 5.74 -5.68 19.19
CA LEU A 293 5.29 -4.65 18.27
C LEU A 293 5.87 -3.27 18.60
N LYS A 294 6.12 -2.48 17.56
CA LYS A 294 6.22 -1.03 17.60
C LYS A 294 4.81 -0.48 17.61
N TYR A 295 4.47 0.26 18.67
CA TYR A 295 3.25 1.04 18.74
C TYR A 295 3.59 2.48 18.35
N LEU A 296 2.84 3.04 17.40
CA LEU A 296 2.90 4.47 17.13
C LEU A 296 2.19 5.17 18.30
N ALA A 297 2.93 5.91 19.12
CA ALA A 297 2.43 6.47 20.37
C ALA A 297 2.61 7.99 20.38
N GLY A 298 2.91 8.60 21.54
CA GLY A 298 2.93 10.06 21.68
C GLY A 298 3.87 10.80 20.73
N SER A 299 5.08 10.27 20.46
CA SER A 299 6.02 10.90 19.53
C SER A 299 5.53 10.81 18.09
N GLU A 300 5.12 9.62 17.64
CA GLU A 300 4.69 9.40 16.27
C GLU A 300 3.32 9.99 15.97
N LEU A 301 2.31 9.73 16.81
CA LEU A 301 0.93 10.21 16.60
C LEU A 301 0.76 11.68 16.96
N GLY A 302 1.42 12.14 18.04
CA GLY A 302 1.22 13.49 18.57
C GLY A 302 2.13 14.53 17.92
N ALA A 303 3.39 14.17 17.66
CA ALA A 303 4.39 15.10 17.10
C ALA A 303 4.80 14.80 15.64
N GLY A 304 4.39 13.65 15.09
CA GLY A 304 4.87 13.20 13.78
C GLY A 304 6.36 12.81 13.76
N ALA A 305 6.99 12.67 14.93
CA ALA A 305 8.42 12.39 15.07
C ALA A 305 8.66 10.89 15.31
N PHE A 306 9.28 10.23 14.34
CA PHE A 306 9.57 8.80 14.40
C PHE A 306 10.86 8.50 15.16
N ILE A 307 10.80 7.49 16.03
CA ILE A 307 11.95 6.98 16.77
C ILE A 307 12.16 5.51 16.39
N ASN A 308 13.38 5.15 16.02
CA ASN A 308 13.78 3.76 15.80
C ASN A 308 14.77 3.31 16.87
N ASP A 309 14.59 2.07 17.32
CA ASP A 309 15.48 1.38 18.24
C ASP A 309 16.50 0.48 17.52
N THR A 310 16.52 0.51 16.18
CA THR A 310 17.39 -0.31 15.33
C THR A 310 18.09 0.52 14.25
N SER A 311 19.29 0.09 13.84
CA SER A 311 20.01 0.67 12.69
C SER A 311 19.49 0.06 11.37
N PRO A 312 19.11 0.88 10.38
CA PRO A 312 18.74 0.41 9.05
C PRO A 312 19.76 -0.53 8.41
N GLU A 313 21.05 -0.28 8.60
CA GLU A 313 22.15 -1.10 8.08
C GLU A 313 22.16 -2.50 8.70
N ALA A 314 22.00 -2.58 10.03
CA ALA A 314 21.93 -3.87 10.73
C ALA A 314 20.69 -4.68 10.35
N ILE A 315 19.56 -3.98 10.15
CA ILE A 315 18.30 -4.58 9.70
C ILE A 315 18.43 -5.13 8.28
N ALA A 316 19.07 -4.39 7.37
CA ALA A 316 19.26 -4.82 6.00
C ALA A 316 20.04 -6.14 5.89
N VAL A 317 21.06 -6.35 6.75
CA VAL A 317 21.80 -7.62 6.81
C VAL A 317 20.87 -8.79 7.14
N ARG A 318 20.01 -8.62 8.15
CA ARG A 318 19.07 -9.67 8.59
C ARG A 318 18.02 -9.97 7.52
N LEU A 319 17.44 -8.93 6.93
CA LEU A 319 16.46 -9.08 5.86
C LEU A 319 17.07 -9.71 4.61
N ARG A 320 18.30 -9.33 4.23
CA ARG A 320 19.00 -9.94 3.10
C ARG A 320 19.18 -11.44 3.28
N ALA A 321 19.59 -11.88 4.48
CA ALA A 321 19.71 -13.29 4.81
C ALA A 321 18.36 -14.02 4.73
N ALA A 322 17.31 -13.43 5.31
CA ALA A 322 15.96 -14.00 5.30
C ALA A 322 15.39 -14.08 3.87
N VAL A 323 15.52 -13.04 3.05
CA VAL A 323 15.08 -13.02 1.65
C VAL A 323 15.85 -14.04 0.81
N ALA A 324 17.16 -14.21 1.02
CA ALA A 324 17.96 -15.24 0.36
C ALA A 324 17.64 -16.69 0.80
N GLY A 325 16.77 -16.89 1.79
CA GLY A 325 16.40 -18.22 2.29
C GLY A 325 17.43 -18.85 3.22
N ALA A 326 18.37 -18.07 3.77
CA ALA A 326 19.25 -18.53 4.83
C ALA A 326 18.44 -18.72 6.13
N ALA A 327 18.67 -19.82 6.84
CA ALA A 327 18.02 -20.08 8.12
C ALA A 327 18.31 -18.94 9.12
N PRO A 328 17.35 -18.51 9.95
CA PRO A 328 17.60 -17.53 10.99
C PRO A 328 18.66 -18.10 11.95
N GLY A 329 19.78 -17.38 12.07
CA GLY A 329 20.83 -17.68 13.05
C GLY A 329 20.47 -17.23 14.45
#